data_AF-A0A6V7XPL3-F1
#
_entry.id   AF-A0A6V7XPL3-F1
#
_cell.length_a   1.000
_cell.length_b   1.000
_cell.length_c   1.000
_cell.angle_alpha   90.00
_cell.angle_beta   90.00
_cell.angle_gamma   90.00
#
_symmetry.space_group_name_H-M   'P 1'
#
loop_
_entity.id
_entity.type
_entity.pdbx_description
1 polymer ?
#
loop_
_entity_poly.entity_id
_entity_poly.type
_entity_poly.pdbx_seq_one_letter_code
_entity_poly.pdbx_strand_id
1 'polypeptide(L)'
;MPDYVSTFAQHSITRMLELDAKRRANILELKRTYWLSECKFPDSYVNLSLNPNEHSLAHCKLERLVWSQLQSYGITEEMLRSVAKSKGARNPVIGTYRITLYQCQALDRDKERAKLNEHLLQLAEKSNLLSGKIDERSKACIII
;
A
#
# COMPACT_ATOMS: atom_id res chain seq x y z
N MET A 1 31.72 -14.03 -16.15
CA MET A 1 30.69 -12.97 -16.25
C MET A 1 31.23 -11.88 -17.17
N PRO A 2 30.41 -11.19 -17.96
CA PRO A 2 30.88 -10.11 -18.82
C PRO A 2 31.43 -8.92 -18.03
N ASP A 3 32.47 -8.28 -18.56
CA ASP A 3 33.22 -7.23 -17.84
C ASP A 3 32.42 -5.95 -17.60
N TYR A 4 31.35 -5.72 -18.37
CA TYR A 4 30.45 -4.57 -18.20
C TYR A 4 29.49 -4.71 -17.01
N VAL A 5 29.44 -5.87 -16.35
CA VAL A 5 28.54 -6.10 -15.21
C VAL A 5 29.28 -5.75 -13.91
N SER A 6 28.75 -4.81 -13.13
CA SER A 6 29.34 -4.43 -11.85
C SER A 6 29.44 -5.61 -10.88
N THR A 7 30.45 -5.62 -10.02
CA THR A 7 30.66 -6.67 -9.01
C THR A 7 29.44 -6.87 -8.10
N PHE A 8 28.76 -5.78 -7.74
CA PHE A 8 27.53 -5.82 -6.94
C PHE A 8 26.37 -6.49 -7.71
N ALA A 9 26.23 -6.22 -9.01
CA ALA A 9 25.24 -6.87 -9.84
C ALA A 9 25.54 -8.37 -10.02
N GLN A 10 26.81 -8.73 -10.24
CA GLN A 10 27.24 -10.13 -10.32
C GLN A 10 26.94 -10.89 -9.03
N HIS A 11 27.17 -10.26 -7.86
CA HIS A 11 26.86 -10.85 -6.57
C HIS A 11 25.36 -11.14 -6.42
N SER A 12 24.49 -10.15 -6.72
CA SER A 12 23.04 -10.33 -6.65
C SER A 12 22.54 -11.43 -7.60
N ILE A 13 23.05 -11.47 -8.84
CA ILE A 13 22.69 -12.52 -9.81
C ILE A 13 23.11 -13.91 -9.30
N THR A 14 24.32 -14.05 -8.76
CA THR A 14 24.81 -15.33 -8.25
C THR A 14 23.95 -15.83 -7.08
N ARG A 15 23.55 -14.94 -6.18
CA ARG A 15 22.66 -15.24 -5.05
C ARG A 15 21.26 -15.67 -5.50
N MET A 16 20.78 -15.19 -6.64
CA MET A 16 19.51 -15.60 -7.25
C MET A 16 19.62 -16.94 -7.98
N LEU A 17 20.76 -17.23 -8.61
CA LEU A 17 21.00 -18.42 -9.43
C LEU A 17 21.61 -19.60 -8.66
N GLU A 18 21.58 -19.57 -7.33
CA GLU A 18 21.96 -20.71 -6.49
C GLU A 18 21.11 -21.94 -6.83
N LEU A 19 21.77 -23.09 -7.00
CA LEU A 19 21.12 -24.34 -7.44
C LEU A 19 20.18 -24.87 -6.35
N ASP A 20 20.62 -24.82 -5.09
CA ASP A 20 19.79 -25.18 -3.95
C ASP A 20 18.78 -24.07 -3.65
N ALA A 21 17.50 -24.40 -3.78
CA ALA A 21 16.40 -23.48 -3.51
C ALA A 21 16.38 -22.96 -2.07
N LYS A 22 16.91 -23.72 -1.09
CA LYS A 22 16.96 -23.29 0.32
C LYS A 22 18.05 -22.25 0.58
N ARG A 23 19.11 -22.27 -0.23
CA ARG A 23 20.25 -21.35 -0.13
C ARG A 23 20.08 -20.11 -1.02
N ARG A 24 19.18 -20.18 -1.99
CA ARG A 24 18.82 -19.07 -2.86
C ARG A 24 18.34 -17.88 -2.04
N ALA A 25 18.85 -16.69 -2.35
CA ALA A 25 18.50 -15.48 -1.61
C ALA A 25 17.00 -15.19 -1.70
N ASN A 26 16.43 -14.81 -0.57
CA ASN A 26 15.04 -14.34 -0.52
C ASN A 26 14.94 -12.88 -1.01
N ILE A 27 13.72 -12.43 -1.30
CA ILE A 27 13.50 -11.07 -1.82
C ILE A 27 13.94 -9.98 -0.83
N LEU A 28 13.86 -10.22 0.47
CA LEU A 28 14.25 -9.23 1.49
C LEU A 28 15.77 -9.10 1.56
N GLU A 29 16.51 -10.19 1.43
CA GLU A 29 17.96 -10.19 1.29
C GLU A 29 18.39 -9.45 0.03
N LEU A 30 17.73 -9.71 -1.11
CA LEU A 30 18.04 -9.01 -2.36
C LEU A 30 17.80 -7.50 -2.26
N LYS A 31 16.69 -7.07 -1.65
CA LYS A 31 16.39 -5.64 -1.42
C LYS A 31 17.46 -4.94 -0.57
N ARG A 32 18.17 -5.66 0.29
CA ARG A 32 19.26 -5.13 1.13
C ARG A 32 20.63 -5.15 0.44
N THR A 33 20.74 -5.72 -0.76
CA THR A 33 22.00 -5.71 -1.49
C THR A 33 22.38 -4.29 -1.88
N TYR A 34 23.69 -4.01 -1.89
CA TYR A 34 24.22 -2.70 -2.26
C TYR A 34 23.75 -2.27 -3.65
N TRP A 35 23.60 -3.23 -4.57
CA TRP A 35 23.13 -2.94 -5.92
C TRP A 35 21.73 -2.31 -5.95
N LEU A 36 20.85 -2.65 -5.00
CA LEU A 36 19.50 -2.10 -4.93
C LEU A 36 19.32 -1.02 -3.85
N SER A 37 20.40 -0.52 -3.28
CA SER A 37 20.37 0.40 -2.13
C SER A 37 19.68 1.73 -2.43
N GLU A 38 19.81 2.25 -3.65
CA GLU A 38 19.19 3.51 -4.08
C GLU A 38 17.79 3.30 -4.69
N CYS A 39 17.33 2.05 -4.80
CA CYS A 39 16.01 1.75 -5.34
C CYS A 39 14.93 2.04 -4.30
N LYS A 40 13.96 2.88 -4.65
CA LYS A 40 12.76 3.09 -3.85
C LYS A 40 11.79 1.94 -4.07
N PHE A 41 11.66 1.07 -3.07
CA PHE A 41 10.67 0.00 -3.10
C PHE A 41 9.31 0.53 -2.61
N PRO A 42 8.20 0.12 -3.25
CA PRO A 42 6.88 0.46 -2.74
C PRO A 42 6.67 -0.19 -1.36
N ASP A 43 5.96 0.54 -0.49
CA ASP A 43 5.58 0.03 0.81
C ASP A 43 4.73 -1.23 0.67
N SER A 44 4.89 -2.15 1.62
CA SER A 44 4.05 -3.33 1.67
C SER A 44 2.63 -2.93 2.07
N TYR A 45 1.65 -3.43 1.33
CA TYR A 45 0.23 -3.29 1.66
C TYR A 45 -0.08 -3.92 3.02
N VAL A 46 -1.13 -3.42 3.68
CA VAL A 46 -1.54 -3.94 4.99
C VAL A 46 -1.99 -5.38 4.80
N ASN A 47 -1.29 -6.32 5.43
CA ASN A 47 -1.73 -7.72 5.44
C ASN A 47 -2.81 -7.87 6.51
N LEU A 48 -4.05 -8.12 6.08
CA LEU A 48 -5.11 -8.52 7.00
C LEU A 48 -4.96 -10.01 7.35
N SER A 49 -5.41 -10.38 8.54
CA SER A 49 -5.43 -11.78 8.98
C SER A 49 -6.29 -12.62 8.04
N LEU A 50 -5.77 -13.80 7.66
CA LEU A 50 -6.55 -14.79 6.90
C LEU A 50 -7.65 -15.44 7.74
N ASN A 51 -7.59 -15.28 9.06
CA ASN A 51 -8.66 -15.62 10.00
C ASN A 51 -9.25 -14.31 10.52
N PRO A 52 -10.32 -13.80 9.92
CA PRO A 52 -11.11 -12.76 10.54
C PRO A 52 -11.67 -13.31 11.86
N ASN A 53 -11.69 -12.49 12.89
CA ASN A 53 -12.53 -12.74 14.06
C ASN A 53 -13.72 -11.78 14.01
N GLU A 54 -14.82 -12.12 14.68
CA GLU A 54 -16.02 -11.27 14.67
C GLU A 54 -15.70 -9.84 15.15
N HIS A 55 -14.73 -9.72 16.06
CA HIS A 55 -14.20 -8.44 16.53
C HIS A 55 -13.48 -7.63 15.43
N SER A 56 -12.63 -8.25 14.61
CA SER A 56 -11.87 -7.59 13.54
C SER A 56 -12.81 -7.15 12.42
N LEU A 57 -13.80 -7.97 12.09
CA LEU A 57 -14.88 -7.61 11.18
C LEU A 57 -15.76 -6.48 11.73
N ALA A 58 -16.01 -6.41 13.05
CA ALA A 58 -16.76 -5.32 13.65
C ALA A 58 -16.01 -3.97 13.58
N HIS A 59 -14.69 -3.98 13.74
CA HIS A 59 -13.88 -2.75 13.83
C HIS A 59 -13.22 -2.32 12.52
N CYS A 60 -12.97 -3.24 11.58
CA CYS A 60 -12.26 -2.95 10.34
C CYS A 60 -13.20 -2.94 9.13
N LYS A 61 -13.53 -1.73 8.64
CA LYS A 61 -14.37 -1.56 7.43
C LYS A 61 -13.75 -2.20 6.19
N LEU A 62 -12.42 -2.11 6.04
CA LEU A 62 -11.69 -2.69 4.92
C LEU A 62 -11.82 -4.22 4.92
N GLU A 63 -11.68 -4.85 6.08
CA GLU A 63 -11.79 -6.31 6.22
C GLU A 63 -13.18 -6.79 5.81
N ARG A 64 -14.24 -6.09 6.25
CA ARG A 64 -15.62 -6.40 5.82
C ARG A 64 -15.80 -6.32 4.30
N LEU A 65 -15.24 -5.29 3.68
CA LEU A 65 -15.36 -5.10 2.23
C LEU A 65 -14.67 -6.24 1.47
N VAL A 66 -13.46 -6.60 1.89
CA VAL A 66 -12.70 -7.71 1.30
C VAL A 66 -13.47 -9.01 1.44
N TRP A 67 -14.02 -9.31 2.62
CA TRP A 67 -14.79 -10.52 2.86
C TRP A 67 -16.09 -10.58 2.05
N SER A 68 -16.82 -9.47 1.97
CA SER A 68 -18.02 -9.38 1.14
C SER A 68 -17.70 -9.66 -0.34
N GLN A 69 -16.58 -9.14 -0.84
CA GLN A 69 -16.16 -9.35 -2.22
C GLN A 69 -15.62 -10.76 -2.48
N LEU A 70 -14.98 -11.40 -1.50
CA LEU A 70 -14.58 -12.80 -1.62
C LEU A 70 -15.77 -13.76 -1.62
N GLN A 71 -16.78 -13.47 -0.80
CA GLN A 71 -18.03 -14.23 -0.78
C GLN A 71 -18.76 -14.15 -2.12
N SER A 72 -18.75 -12.99 -2.80
CA SER A 72 -19.36 -12.87 -4.13
C SER A 72 -18.62 -13.67 -5.22
N TYR A 73 -17.34 -13.96 -5.02
CA TYR A 73 -16.57 -14.89 -5.85
C TYR A 73 -16.78 -16.36 -5.48
N GLY A 74 -17.60 -16.66 -4.47
CA GLY A 74 -17.81 -18.01 -3.95
C GLY A 74 -16.65 -18.55 -3.12
N ILE A 75 -15.74 -17.68 -2.65
CA ILE A 75 -14.63 -18.08 -1.78
C ILE A 75 -15.10 -18.04 -0.33
N THR A 76 -15.15 -19.20 0.31
CA THR A 76 -15.53 -19.31 1.72
C THR A 76 -14.34 -19.23 2.67
N GLU A 77 -14.63 -19.01 3.94
CA GLU A 77 -13.62 -18.94 4.97
C GLU A 77 -12.89 -20.28 5.18
N GLU A 78 -13.61 -21.39 5.07
CA GLU A 78 -13.04 -22.75 5.18
C GLU A 78 -12.05 -23.03 4.05
N MET A 79 -12.32 -22.52 2.84
CA MET A 79 -11.38 -22.63 1.72
C MET A 79 -10.08 -21.87 2.01
N LEU A 80 -10.15 -20.66 2.54
CA LEU A 80 -8.97 -19.89 2.92
C LEU A 80 -8.20 -20.56 4.06
N ARG A 81 -8.89 -21.05 5.10
CA ARG A 81 -8.30 -21.78 6.24
C ARG A 81 -7.60 -23.07 5.82
N SER A 82 -8.25 -23.86 4.97
CA SER A 82 -7.70 -25.14 4.50
C SER A 82 -6.47 -24.93 3.60
N VAL A 83 -6.53 -23.94 2.71
CA VAL A 83 -5.43 -23.60 1.80
C VAL A 83 -4.23 -23.01 2.55
N ALA A 84 -4.48 -22.12 3.53
CA ALA A 84 -3.43 -21.52 4.34
C ALA A 84 -2.57 -22.57 5.07
N LYS A 85 -3.20 -23.68 5.49
CA LYS A 85 -2.52 -24.79 6.19
C LYS A 85 -1.78 -25.73 5.25
N SER A 86 -2.23 -25.91 4.00
CA SER A 86 -1.83 -27.06 3.18
C SER A 86 -1.08 -26.75 1.88
N LYS A 87 -1.37 -25.61 1.21
CA LYS A 87 -0.88 -25.34 -0.16
C LYS A 87 -0.03 -24.07 -0.29
N GLY A 88 0.17 -23.36 0.82
CA GLY A 88 1.05 -22.18 0.88
C GLY A 88 0.60 -21.02 -0.01
N ALA A 89 1.48 -20.04 -0.20
CA ALA A 89 1.18 -18.76 -0.85
C ALA A 89 0.90 -18.83 -2.37
N ARG A 90 1.11 -19.99 -3.02
CA ARG A 90 0.93 -20.19 -4.47
C ARG A 90 -0.45 -20.73 -4.86
N ASN A 91 -1.39 -20.78 -3.92
CA ASN A 91 -2.73 -21.26 -4.20
C ASN A 91 -3.61 -20.14 -4.82
N PRO A 92 -4.43 -20.45 -5.84
CA PRO A 92 -5.34 -19.49 -6.45
C PRO A 92 -6.24 -18.75 -5.46
N VAL A 93 -6.77 -19.43 -4.44
CA VAL A 93 -7.63 -18.83 -3.41
C VAL A 93 -6.90 -17.73 -2.64
N ILE A 94 -5.64 -17.98 -2.25
CA ILE A 94 -4.79 -16.99 -1.57
C ILE A 94 -4.40 -15.87 -2.54
N GLY A 95 -4.18 -16.18 -3.81
CA GLY A 95 -3.94 -15.20 -4.87
C GLY A 95 -5.11 -14.23 -5.01
N THR A 96 -6.32 -14.76 -5.17
CA THR A 96 -7.56 -13.96 -5.27
C THR A 96 -7.80 -13.12 -4.02
N TYR A 97 -7.56 -13.68 -2.83
CA TYR A 97 -7.58 -12.92 -1.57
C TYR A 97 -6.64 -11.70 -1.62
N ARG A 98 -5.37 -11.90 -2.01
CA ARG A 98 -4.38 -10.81 -2.07
C ARG A 98 -4.75 -9.74 -3.08
N ILE A 99 -5.26 -10.13 -4.25
CA ILE A 99 -5.70 -9.20 -5.29
C ILE A 99 -6.90 -8.38 -4.80
N THR A 100 -7.89 -9.04 -4.20
CA THR A 100 -9.09 -8.38 -3.66
C THR A 100 -8.72 -7.40 -2.55
N LEU A 101 -7.87 -7.84 -1.62
CA LEU A 101 -7.33 -6.99 -0.56
C LEU A 101 -6.66 -5.73 -1.11
N TYR A 102 -5.82 -5.89 -2.14
CA TYR A 102 -5.17 -4.78 -2.82
C TYR A 102 -6.19 -3.82 -3.45
N GLN A 103 -7.17 -4.34 -4.19
CA GLN A 103 -8.20 -3.51 -4.83
C GLN A 103 -9.00 -2.71 -3.80
N CYS A 104 -9.42 -3.34 -2.70
CA CYS A 104 -10.13 -2.65 -1.63
C CYS A 104 -9.28 -1.56 -0.97
N GLN A 105 -7.98 -1.81 -0.75
CA GLN A 105 -7.06 -0.81 -0.19
C GLN A 105 -6.78 0.35 -1.14
N ALA A 106 -6.63 0.07 -2.43
CA ALA A 106 -6.43 1.10 -3.45
C ALA A 106 -7.64 2.04 -3.50
N LEU A 107 -8.85 1.47 -3.53
CA LEU A 107 -10.10 2.24 -3.53
C LEU A 107 -10.26 3.11 -2.27
N ASP A 108 -9.86 2.60 -1.11
CA ASP A 108 -9.92 3.37 0.14
C ASP A 108 -8.93 4.53 0.14
N ARG A 109 -7.68 4.29 -0.29
CA ARG A 109 -6.66 5.33 -0.45
C ARG A 109 -7.06 6.40 -1.46
N ASP A 110 -7.67 6.02 -2.57
CA ASP A 110 -8.13 6.98 -3.60
C ASP A 110 -9.26 7.87 -3.07
N LYS A 111 -10.17 7.31 -2.26
CA LYS A 111 -11.22 8.10 -1.58
C LYS A 111 -10.63 9.09 -0.58
N GLU A 112 -9.66 8.67 0.22
CA GLU A 112 -9.00 9.58 1.17
C GLU A 112 -8.21 10.68 0.46
N ARG A 113 -7.53 10.35 -0.65
CA ARG A 113 -6.87 11.36 -1.50
C ARG A 113 -7.87 12.35 -2.09
N ALA A 114 -9.02 11.88 -2.58
CA ALA A 114 -10.05 12.75 -3.14
C ALA A 114 -10.60 13.73 -2.09
N LYS A 115 -10.90 13.25 -0.87
CA LYS A 115 -11.34 14.10 0.25
C LYS A 115 -10.31 15.16 0.64
N LEU A 116 -9.03 14.78 0.70
CA LEU A 116 -7.94 15.71 1.01
C LEU A 116 -7.88 16.82 -0.05
N ASN A 117 -7.92 16.45 -1.33
CA ASN A 117 -7.89 17.41 -2.43
C ASN A 117 -9.10 18.36 -2.38
N GLU A 118 -10.30 17.83 -2.12
CA GLU A 118 -11.50 18.66 -1.96
C GLU A 118 -11.35 19.65 -0.80
N HIS A 119 -10.84 19.20 0.35
CA HIS A 119 -10.62 20.06 1.51
C HIS A 119 -9.60 21.18 1.22
N LEU A 120 -8.51 20.85 0.51
CA LEU A 120 -7.51 21.84 0.09
C LEU A 120 -8.10 22.89 -0.86
N LEU A 121 -8.95 22.47 -1.80
CA LEU A 121 -9.66 23.39 -2.70
C LEU A 121 -10.57 24.35 -1.92
N GLN A 122 -11.35 23.83 -0.96
CA GLN A 122 -12.22 24.66 -0.11
C GLN A 122 -11.43 25.68 0.73
N LEU A 123 -10.25 25.30 1.24
CA LEU A 123 -9.38 26.22 1.96
C LEU A 123 -8.81 27.31 1.03
N ALA A 124 -8.40 26.94 -0.18
CA ALA A 124 -7.91 27.88 -1.18
C ALA A 124 -9.00 28.90 -1.56
N GLU A 125 -10.22 28.44 -1.83
CA GLU A 125 -11.37 29.31 -2.13
C GLU A 125 -11.68 30.27 -0.97
N LYS A 126 -11.70 29.78 0.28
CA LYS A 126 -11.89 30.64 1.47
C LYS A 126 -10.78 31.67 1.61
N SER A 127 -9.52 31.32 1.34
CA SER A 127 -8.39 32.26 1.41
C SER A 127 -8.47 33.35 0.34
N ASN A 128 -8.89 33.01 -0.88
CA ASN A 128 -9.11 33.97 -1.96
C ASN A 128 -10.27 34.94 -1.65
N LEU A 129 -11.36 34.42 -1.06
CA LEU A 129 -12.49 35.24 -0.59
C LEU A 129 -12.10 36.22 0.53
N LEU A 130 -11.16 35.84 1.39
CA LEU A 130 -10.63 36.70 2.45
C LEU A 130 -9.63 37.75 1.90
N SER A 131 -8.81 37.38 0.91
CA SER A 131 -7.89 38.31 0.25
C SER A 131 -8.60 39.41 -0.55
N GLY A 132 -9.82 39.15 -1.04
CA GLY A 132 -10.68 40.15 -1.70
C GLY A 132 -11.46 41.07 -0.75
N LYS A 133 -11.40 40.82 0.57
CA LYS A 133 -12.05 41.61 1.63
C LYS A 133 -11.05 42.42 2.48
N ILE A 134 -9.84 42.68 1.98
CA ILE A 134 -8.96 43.70 2.57
C ILE A 134 -9.58 45.06 2.22
N ASP A 135 -10.60 45.41 2.99
CA ASP A 135 -11.40 46.60 2.81
C ASP A 135 -10.72 47.81 3.45
N GLU A 136 -10.97 48.92 2.79
CA GLU A 136 -10.50 50.24 3.03
C GLU A 136 -10.89 50.73 4.44
N ARG A 137 -9.91 51.02 5.30
CA ARG A 137 -9.91 52.00 6.43
C ARG A 137 -8.82 51.58 7.42
N SER A 138 -7.77 52.37 7.61
CA SER A 138 -7.82 53.44 8.61
C SER A 138 -6.75 54.49 8.31
N LYS A 139 -7.16 55.71 7.95
CA LYS A 139 -6.28 56.89 8.07
C LYS A 139 -6.20 57.23 9.55
N ALA A 140 -5.12 56.87 10.23
CA ALA A 140 -4.87 57.28 11.60
C ALA A 140 -4.60 58.79 11.66
N CYS A 141 -5.27 59.48 12.59
CA CYS A 141 -4.99 60.89 12.92
C CYS A 141 -3.54 61.07 13.38
N ILE A 142 -2.85 62.04 12.79
CA ILE A 142 -1.65 62.63 13.36
C ILE A 142 -2.12 63.66 14.39
N ILE A 143 -1.78 63.46 15.65
CA ILE A 143 -1.93 64.49 16.70
C ILE A 143 -0.69 65.39 16.60
N ILE A 144 -0.93 66.69 16.40
CA ILE A 144 0.09 67.75 16.47
C ILE A 144 0.27 68.15 17.92
#